data_AF-A0A2N0NP31-F1
#
_entry.id   AF-A0A2N0NP31-F1
#
_cell.length_a   1.000
_cell.length_b   1.000
_cell.length_c   1.000
_cell.angle_alpha   90.00
_cell.angle_beta   90.00
_cell.angle_gamma   90.00
#
_symmetry.space_group_name_H-M   'P 1'
#
loop_
_entity.id
_entity.type
_entity.pdbx_description
1 polymer ?
#
loop_
_entity_poly.entity_id
_entity_poly.type
_entity_poly.pdbx_seq_one_letter_code
_entity_poly.pdbx_strand_id
1 'polypeptide(L)'
;MRILPRSARETKAEFFGKRGWTLHTILMFRKKENCEELEIRAYDHWSTDTKQDAWFTASSFEAVFETIKHKPKWIRIMSDNGAHYHSSELMAIIAHWNEWYQIEVRDWQFLEPGEAKTTIDSHHAAKICSNWI
;
A
#
# COMPACT_ATOMS: atom_id res chain seq x y z
N MET A 1 4.52 7.14 -1.02
CA MET A 1 5.78 7.84 -1.38
C MET A 1 5.69 8.35 -2.82
N ARG A 2 6.48 9.35 -3.23
CA ARG A 2 6.66 9.69 -4.67
C ARG A 2 8.10 9.46 -5.07
N ILE A 3 8.31 8.82 -6.22
CA ILE A 3 9.63 8.53 -6.76
C ILE A 3 9.78 9.28 -8.07
N LEU A 4 10.85 10.08 -8.16
CA LEU A 4 11.22 10.79 -9.37
C LEU A 4 12.15 9.90 -10.21
N PRO A 5 11.82 9.60 -11.47
CA PRO A 5 12.75 8.98 -12.39
C PRO A 5 14.05 9.78 -12.49
N ARG A 6 15.20 9.10 -12.70
CA ARG A 6 16.50 9.76 -12.88
C ARG A 6 16.50 10.79 -14.02
N SER A 7 15.70 10.57 -15.05
CA SER A 7 15.51 11.48 -16.19
C SER A 7 14.61 12.69 -15.89
N ALA A 8 13.88 12.67 -14.76
CA ALA A 8 12.95 13.71 -14.35
C ALA A 8 13.57 14.66 -13.31
N ARG A 9 14.87 14.97 -13.42
CA ARG A 9 15.52 15.99 -12.58
C ARG A 9 14.93 17.36 -12.95
N GLU A 10 13.95 17.79 -12.17
CA GLU A 10 13.33 19.09 -12.30
C GLU A 10 14.35 20.21 -12.01
N THR A 11 14.29 21.26 -12.83
CA THR A 11 14.94 22.52 -12.51
C THR A 11 14.24 23.18 -11.32
N LYS A 12 14.93 24.03 -10.57
CA LYS A 12 14.38 24.69 -9.35
C LYS A 12 13.05 25.45 -9.59
N ALA A 13 12.73 25.75 -10.85
CA ALA A 13 11.49 26.39 -11.29
C ALA A 13 10.30 25.42 -11.50
N GLU A 14 10.56 24.13 -11.72
CA GLU A 14 9.52 23.11 -11.95
C GLU A 14 8.98 22.47 -10.66
N PHE A 15 9.65 22.77 -9.53
CA PHE A 15 9.37 22.24 -8.19
C PHE A 15 7.96 22.54 -7.64
N PHE A 16 7.17 23.38 -8.33
CA PHE A 16 5.81 23.75 -7.94
C PHE A 16 4.73 22.74 -8.35
N GLY A 17 5.06 21.81 -9.25
CA GLY A 17 4.19 20.68 -9.57
C GLY A 17 4.79 19.41 -8.96
N LYS A 18 4.09 18.74 -8.04
CA LYS A 18 4.52 17.42 -7.59
C LYS A 18 4.42 16.43 -8.77
N ARG A 19 5.42 16.35 -9.65
CA ARG A 19 5.53 15.31 -10.67
C ARG A 19 6.26 14.10 -10.07
N GLY A 20 6.14 12.94 -10.70
CA GLY A 20 6.71 11.68 -10.23
C GLY A 20 5.68 10.58 -10.07
N TRP A 21 6.16 9.34 -9.98
CA TRP A 21 5.30 8.17 -9.81
C TRP A 21 4.91 8.03 -8.35
N THR A 22 3.63 7.82 -8.10
CA THR A 22 3.12 7.40 -6.81
C THR A 22 3.52 5.96 -6.58
N LEU A 23 4.20 5.70 -5.46
CA LEU A 23 4.44 4.36 -4.94
C LEU A 23 3.57 4.13 -3.71
N HIS A 24 2.76 3.09 -3.77
CA HIS A 24 1.97 2.56 -2.67
C HIS A 24 2.35 1.10 -2.43
N THR A 25 2.70 0.76 -1.19
CA THR A 25 3.14 -0.60 -0.84
C THR A 25 2.18 -1.21 0.15
N ILE A 26 1.70 -2.42 -0.15
CA ILE A 26 0.98 -3.26 0.79
C ILE A 26 1.97 -4.31 1.31
N LEU A 27 2.24 -4.28 2.61
CA LEU A 27 2.94 -5.36 3.30
C LEU A 27 1.92 -6.35 3.84
N MET A 28 1.99 -7.58 3.36
CA MET A 28 1.18 -8.68 3.85
C MET A 28 2.00 -9.54 4.80
N PHE A 29 1.52 -9.64 6.04
CA PHE A 29 2.04 -10.54 7.06
C PHE A 29 1.10 -11.74 7.16
N ARG A 30 1.62 -12.95 6.90
CA ARG A 30 0.85 -14.19 6.97
C ARG A 30 1.59 -15.20 7.83
N LYS A 31 0.91 -15.81 8.80
CA LYS A 31 1.46 -16.97 9.51
C LYS A 31 1.40 -18.20 8.59
N LYS A 32 2.51 -18.92 8.44
CA LYS A 32 2.51 -20.20 7.72
C LYS A 32 1.71 -21.22 8.52
N GLU A 33 0.94 -22.07 7.84
CA GLU A 33 0.23 -23.16 8.50
C GLU A 33 1.24 -24.09 9.20
N ASN A 34 0.96 -24.43 10.45
CA ASN A 34 1.77 -25.32 11.28
C ASN A 34 3.22 -24.86 11.58
N CYS A 35 3.51 -23.57 11.42
CA CYS A 35 4.81 -23.00 11.79
C CYS A 35 4.63 -21.67 12.55
N GLU A 36 5.56 -21.35 13.44
CA GLU A 36 5.62 -20.02 14.08
C GLU A 36 6.24 -18.96 13.16
N GLU A 37 6.79 -19.38 12.02
CA GLU A 37 7.39 -18.47 11.05
C GLU A 37 6.33 -17.59 10.37
N LEU A 38 6.64 -16.30 10.31
CA LEU A 38 5.81 -15.29 9.71
C LEU A 38 6.34 -14.99 8.29
N GLU A 39 5.49 -15.19 7.30
CA GLU A 39 5.75 -14.84 5.91
C GLU A 39 5.41 -13.36 5.69
N ILE A 40 6.38 -12.59 5.18
CA ILE A 40 6.20 -11.19 4.81
C ILE A 40 6.32 -11.08 3.29
N ARG A 41 5.30 -10.51 2.65
CA ARG A 41 5.34 -10.18 1.23
C ARG A 41 5.06 -8.71 1.02
N ALA A 42 5.78 -8.08 0.12
CA ALA A 42 5.60 -6.69 -0.25
C ALA A 42 5.07 -6.58 -1.68
N TYR A 43 3.91 -5.94 -1.82
CA TYR A 43 3.28 -5.65 -3.09
C TYR A 43 3.39 -4.15 -3.36
N ASP A 44 4.12 -3.79 -4.42
CA ASP A 44 4.32 -2.39 -4.79
C ASP A 44 3.44 -2.03 -5.99
N HIS A 45 2.64 -1.00 -5.80
CA HIS A 45 1.76 -0.43 -6.82
C HIS A 45 2.33 0.92 -7.26
N TRP A 46 2.68 0.99 -8.54
CA TRP A 46 3.21 2.20 -9.18
C TRP A 46 2.10 2.84 -10.00
N SER A 47 1.89 4.15 -9.82
CA SER A 47 0.91 4.89 -10.60
C SER A 47 1.47 6.22 -11.08
N THR A 48 1.13 6.58 -12.32
CA THR A 48 1.32 7.93 -12.84
C THR A 48 0.24 8.89 -12.35
N ASP A 49 -0.85 8.35 -11.79
CA ASP A 49 -1.83 9.17 -11.08
C ASP A 49 -1.20 9.72 -9.79
N THR A 50 -1.41 11.01 -9.61
CA THR A 50 -0.93 11.75 -8.46
C THR A 50 -1.95 11.77 -7.32
N LYS A 51 -3.18 11.30 -7.57
CA LYS A 51 -4.26 11.18 -6.60
C LYS A 51 -4.22 9.80 -5.97
N GLN A 52 -3.80 9.75 -4.71
CA GLN A 52 -3.99 8.59 -3.85
C GLN A 52 -5.38 8.71 -3.25
N ASP A 53 -6.41 8.39 -4.02
CA ASP A 53 -7.81 8.47 -3.58
C ASP A 53 -8.36 7.09 -3.17
N ALA A 54 -9.64 7.06 -2.78
CA ALA A 54 -10.31 5.84 -2.34
C ALA A 54 -10.24 4.73 -3.39
N TRP A 55 -10.40 5.08 -4.67
CA TRP A 55 -10.36 4.11 -5.77
C TRP A 55 -8.96 3.52 -5.90
N PHE A 56 -7.93 4.35 -5.91
CA PHE A 56 -6.55 3.88 -5.97
C PHE A 56 -6.20 2.93 -4.82
N THR A 57 -6.61 3.26 -3.59
CA THR A 57 -6.40 2.39 -2.43
C THR A 57 -7.16 1.05 -2.58
N ALA A 58 -8.44 1.08 -2.95
CA ALA A 58 -9.23 -0.13 -3.14
C ALA A 58 -8.65 -1.04 -4.24
N SER A 59 -8.29 -0.48 -5.39
CA SER A 59 -7.66 -1.23 -6.48
C SER A 59 -6.31 -1.83 -6.11
N SER A 60 -5.54 -1.17 -5.22
CA SER A 60 -4.29 -1.72 -4.70
C SER A 60 -4.54 -3.00 -3.89
N PHE A 61 -5.55 -3.01 -3.00
CA PHE A 61 -5.95 -4.21 -2.27
C PHE A 61 -6.48 -5.31 -3.18
N GLU A 62 -7.33 -4.98 -4.13
CA GLU A 62 -7.86 -5.93 -5.12
C GLU A 62 -6.73 -6.64 -5.87
N ALA A 63 -5.74 -5.90 -6.36
CA ALA A 63 -4.58 -6.48 -7.03
C ALA A 63 -3.82 -7.49 -6.13
N VAL A 64 -3.72 -7.23 -4.82
CA VAL A 64 -3.14 -8.17 -3.87
C VAL A 64 -4.04 -9.41 -3.69
N PHE A 65 -5.35 -9.23 -3.53
CA PHE A 65 -6.31 -10.33 -3.38
C PHE A 65 -6.31 -11.26 -4.58
N GLU A 66 -6.15 -10.73 -5.79
CA GLU A 66 -6.06 -11.53 -7.02
C GLU A 66 -4.70 -12.24 -7.17
N THR A 67 -3.64 -11.72 -6.54
CA THR A 67 -2.30 -12.34 -6.60
C THR A 67 -2.13 -13.49 -5.60
N ILE A 68 -2.87 -13.48 -4.49
CA ILE A 68 -2.76 -14.52 -3.46
C ILE A 68 -3.57 -15.77 -3.85
N LYS A 69 -2.88 -16.92 -3.97
CA LYS A 69 -3.53 -18.21 -4.35
C LYS A 69 -4.62 -18.65 -3.37
N HIS A 70 -4.40 -18.40 -2.08
CA HIS A 70 -5.32 -18.77 -1.02
C HIS A 70 -5.74 -17.50 -0.30
N LYS A 71 -6.96 -17.03 -0.59
CA LYS A 71 -7.56 -15.86 0.04
C LYS A 71 -7.81 -16.16 1.52
N PRO A 72 -7.41 -15.28 2.46
CA PRO A 72 -7.70 -15.46 3.86
C PRO A 72 -9.20 -15.24 4.11
N LYS A 73 -9.77 -15.94 5.09
CA LYS A 73 -11.18 -15.70 5.48
C LYS A 73 -11.40 -14.31 6.06
N TRP A 74 -10.37 -13.74 6.67
CA TRP A 74 -10.41 -12.42 7.27
C TRP A 74 -9.05 -11.73 7.25
N ILE A 75 -9.05 -10.40 7.32
CA ILE A 75 -7.86 -9.57 7.42
C ILE A 75 -8.01 -8.52 8.52
N ARG A 76 -6.87 -7.98 8.97
CA ARG A 76 -6.78 -6.72 9.71
C ARG A 76 -5.89 -5.78 8.90
N ILE A 77 -6.32 -4.53 8.79
CA ILE A 77 -5.62 -3.52 8.01
C ILE A 77 -4.89 -2.60 8.98
N MET A 78 -3.65 -2.27 8.66
CA MET A 78 -2.88 -1.26 9.36
C MET A 78 -2.40 -0.25 8.32
N SER A 79 -2.68 1.03 8.54
CA SER A 79 -2.26 2.10 7.63
C SER A 79 -1.75 3.31 8.42
N ASP A 80 -1.06 4.22 7.73
CA ASP A 80 -0.85 5.55 8.30
C ASP A 80 -2.19 6.30 8.44
N ASN A 81 -2.16 7.41 9.18
CA ASN A 81 -3.33 8.26 9.39
C ASN A 81 -3.59 9.22 8.20
N GLY A 82 -3.27 8.80 6.98
CA GLY A 82 -3.46 9.59 5.77
C GLY A 82 -4.95 9.84 5.48
N ALA A 83 -5.30 11.09 5.15
CA ALA A 83 -6.68 11.50 4.88
C ALA A 83 -7.39 10.68 3.79
N HIS A 84 -6.63 10.11 2.85
CA HIS A 84 -7.17 9.28 1.78
C HIS A 84 -7.76 7.94 2.25
N TYR A 85 -7.36 7.45 3.44
CA TYR A 85 -7.98 6.29 4.05
C TYR A 85 -9.29 6.62 4.79
N HIS A 86 -9.52 7.90 5.10
CA HIS A 86 -10.72 8.39 5.79
C HIS A 86 -11.80 8.86 4.80
N SER A 87 -12.09 8.03 3.80
CA SER A 87 -13.11 8.32 2.79
C SER A 87 -14.33 7.40 2.96
N SER A 88 -15.53 7.98 2.95
CA SER A 88 -16.78 7.22 2.94
C SER A 88 -16.90 6.30 1.71
N GLU A 89 -16.34 6.70 0.57
CA GLU A 89 -16.29 5.89 -0.65
C GLU A 89 -15.45 4.61 -0.42
N LEU A 90 -14.29 4.76 0.23
CA LEU A 90 -13.42 3.63 0.56
C LEU A 90 -14.11 2.67 1.54
N MET A 91 -14.75 3.21 2.57
CA MET A 91 -15.50 2.41 3.53
C MET A 91 -16.66 1.66 2.87
N ALA A 92 -17.37 2.30 1.94
CA ALA A 92 -18.44 1.65 1.17
C ALA A 92 -17.90 0.49 0.32
N ILE A 93 -16.79 0.69 -0.39
CA ILE A 93 -16.16 -0.38 -1.18
C ILE A 93 -15.75 -1.56 -0.28
N ILE A 94 -15.17 -1.28 0.88
CA ILE A 94 -14.70 -2.31 1.82
C ILE A 94 -15.84 -3.12 2.42
N ALA A 95 -16.99 -2.51 2.66
CA ALA A 95 -18.18 -3.21 3.14
C ALA A 95 -18.60 -4.36 2.20
N HIS A 96 -18.27 -4.27 0.90
CA HIS A 96 -18.57 -5.31 -0.08
C HIS A 96 -17.46 -6.36 -0.25
N TRP A 97 -16.30 -6.24 0.39
CA TRP A 97 -15.18 -7.19 0.19
C TRP A 97 -15.50 -8.61 0.65
N ASN A 98 -16.39 -8.78 1.63
CA ASN A 98 -16.85 -10.11 2.02
C ASN A 98 -17.68 -10.76 0.90
N GLU A 99 -18.56 -10.00 0.28
CA GLU A 99 -19.37 -10.45 -0.85
C GLU A 99 -18.48 -10.79 -2.07
N TRP A 100 -17.60 -9.86 -2.45
CA TRP A 100 -16.81 -9.97 -3.68
C TRP A 100 -15.65 -10.95 -3.59
N TYR A 101 -14.96 -11.01 -2.45
CA TYR A 101 -13.73 -11.77 -2.30
C TYR A 101 -13.79 -12.86 -1.23
N GLN A 102 -14.89 -12.95 -0.48
CA GLN A 102 -15.01 -13.85 0.69
C GLN A 102 -13.98 -13.52 1.78
N ILE A 103 -13.61 -12.24 1.90
CA ILE A 103 -12.65 -11.72 2.88
C ILE A 103 -13.39 -10.78 3.83
N GLU A 104 -13.46 -11.13 5.11
CA GLU A 104 -13.97 -10.26 6.17
C GLU A 104 -12.89 -9.27 6.64
N VAL A 105 -13.19 -7.97 6.66
CA VAL A 105 -12.33 -6.98 7.31
C VAL A 105 -12.73 -6.88 8.78
N ARG A 106 -11.86 -7.35 9.67
CA ARG A 106 -12.15 -7.40 11.12
C ARG A 106 -11.75 -6.16 11.87
N ASP A 107 -10.74 -5.47 11.38
CA ASP A 107 -10.17 -4.31 12.05
C ASP A 107 -9.41 -3.45 11.03
N TRP A 108 -9.40 -2.15 11.28
CA TRP A 108 -8.56 -1.20 10.57
C TRP A 108 -7.95 -0.22 11.57
N GLN A 109 -6.66 -0.41 11.85
CA GLN A 109 -5.90 0.44 12.74
C GLN A 109 -5.18 1.55 11.96
N PHE A 110 -5.41 2.79 12.37
CA PHE A 110 -4.68 3.97 11.91
C PHE A 110 -3.52 4.25 12.87
N LEU A 111 -2.32 4.32 12.31
CA LEU A 111 -1.09 4.54 13.05
C LEU A 111 -0.76 6.03 13.08
N GLU A 112 -0.33 6.51 14.24
CA GLU A 112 0.08 7.91 14.38
C GLU A 112 1.38 8.17 13.59
N PRO A 113 1.64 9.43 13.19
CA PRO A 113 2.87 9.80 12.51
C PRO A 113 4.12 9.34 13.26
N GLY A 114 4.83 8.34 12.71
CA GLY A 114 6.08 7.82 13.26
C GLY A 114 5.99 6.41 13.87
N GLU A 115 4.80 5.86 14.10
CA GLU A 115 4.65 4.57 14.82
C GLU A 115 5.03 3.33 13.99
N ALA A 116 4.90 3.38 12.66
CA ALA A 116 5.06 2.20 11.80
C ALA A 116 6.04 2.40 10.63
N LYS A 117 6.82 3.48 10.68
CA LYS A 117 7.66 3.88 9.54
C LYS A 117 8.77 2.89 9.22
N THR A 118 9.26 2.12 10.19
CA THR A 118 10.57 1.45 10.07
C THR A 118 10.61 0.35 9.02
N THR A 119 9.60 -0.51 8.90
CA THR A 119 9.68 -1.65 7.96
C THR A 119 9.36 -1.26 6.51
N ILE A 120 8.33 -0.43 6.29
CA ILE A 120 7.98 0.05 4.95
C ILE A 120 9.08 0.98 4.41
N ASP A 121 9.57 1.92 5.23
CA ASP A 121 10.66 2.81 4.81
C ASP A 121 11.94 2.02 4.52
N SER A 122 12.23 0.95 5.28
CA SER A 122 13.39 0.08 5.02
C SER A 122 13.26 -0.68 3.70
N HIS A 123 12.06 -1.21 3.39
CA HIS A 123 11.78 -1.85 2.11
C HIS A 123 11.90 -0.86 0.95
N HIS A 124 11.37 0.36 1.10
CA HIS A 124 11.53 1.41 0.10
C HIS A 124 13.00 1.80 -0.09
N ALA A 125 13.77 1.94 1.00
CA ALA A 125 15.19 2.21 0.92
C ALA A 125 15.95 1.11 0.19
N ALA A 126 15.67 -0.17 0.48
CA ALA A 126 16.26 -1.31 -0.20
C ALA A 126 15.93 -1.32 -1.70
N LYS A 127 14.66 -1.09 -2.07
CA LYS A 127 14.21 -1.06 -3.48
C LYS A 127 14.76 0.12 -4.27
N ILE A 128 14.87 1.28 -3.63
CA ILE A 128 15.53 2.43 -4.24
C ILE A 128 16.99 2.05 -4.48
N CYS A 129 17.74 1.65 -3.45
CA CYS A 129 19.16 1.30 -3.54
C CYS A 129 19.49 0.16 -4.51
N SER A 130 18.64 -0.87 -4.65
CA SER A 130 18.86 -1.98 -5.57
C SER A 130 18.72 -1.59 -7.05
N ASN A 131 17.98 -0.52 -7.36
CA ASN A 131 17.88 0.05 -8.71
C ASN A 131 19.00 1.08 -8.99
N TRP A 132 19.99 1.20 -8.10
CA TRP A 132 21.17 2.09 -8.24
C TRP A 132 22.51 1.33 -8.44
N ILE A 133 22.49 0.01 -8.65
CA ILE A 133 23.65 -0.80 -9.11
C ILE A 133 23.35 -1.29 -10.52
#